data_AF-C4WWQ9-F1
#
_entry.id   AF-C4WWQ9-F1
#
_cell.length_a   1.000
_cell.length_b   1.000
_cell.length_c   1.000
_cell.angle_alpha   90.00
_cell.angle_beta   90.00
_cell.angle_gamma   90.00
#
_symmetry.space_group_name_H-M   'P 1'
#
loop_
_entity.id
_entity.type
_entity.pdbx_description
1 polymer ?
#
loop_
_entity_poly.entity_id
_entity_poly.type
_entity_poly.pdbx_seq_one_letter_code
_entity_poly.pdbx_strand_id
1 'polypeptide(L)'
;MADSADLVVLGAWFGTGNKGGMMSIFLMGCYNEAKKKWCTVTKVHGGHDDKTLERLQGELKMIKISKDPEKVPEWLKCTKTMIPDFVAEDPKKMPVWEISGAEFSQAEVHTANGISIRFPRVTKIRNDKDWKTATSLTELQNLYEASKETNNLSIFSNLSPEKNTSSDNDLQSSPEKRNKIKRTLETAVTESSPLKMNTEIPVKRAKLSDERRRRLPDLFTGIRVVVPDSISKNTFLRYFIAYGGTPLNSSNELAPTHVIVQKKEHNRSSEKPMKEEKKEKKKSLNATAVCAQWFWDSIRKGTQLPTENYQ
;
A
#
# COMPACT_ATOMS: atom_id res chain seq x y z
N MET A 1 -11.25 -22.22 5.19
CA MET A 1 -12.35 -21.36 4.72
C MET A 1 -11.81 -19.92 4.78
N ALA A 2 -11.95 -19.11 3.73
CA ALA A 2 -11.43 -17.74 3.74
C ALA A 2 -12.51 -16.79 4.23
N ASP A 3 -12.18 -15.96 5.21
CA ASP A 3 -13.07 -14.92 5.71
C ASP A 3 -13.12 -13.75 4.72
N SER A 4 -14.30 -13.20 4.51
CA SER A 4 -14.50 -12.05 3.61
C SER A 4 -15.44 -11.01 4.20
N ALA A 5 -15.24 -9.75 3.83
CA ALA A 5 -16.10 -8.64 4.17
C ALA A 5 -16.20 -7.65 3.00
N ASP A 6 -17.37 -7.03 2.85
CA ASP A 6 -17.60 -6.01 1.83
C ASP A 6 -17.31 -4.63 2.43
N LEU A 7 -16.20 -4.01 2.04
CA LEU A 7 -15.67 -2.80 2.66
C LEU A 7 -15.61 -1.64 1.67
N VAL A 8 -15.76 -0.42 2.18
CA VAL A 8 -15.68 0.81 1.39
C VAL A 8 -14.24 1.30 1.30
N VAL A 9 -13.84 1.81 0.13
CA VAL A 9 -12.55 2.47 -0.06
C VAL A 9 -12.55 3.84 0.61
N LEU A 10 -11.75 4.03 1.66
CA LEU A 10 -11.68 5.29 2.43
C LEU A 10 -10.47 6.16 2.04
N GLY A 11 -9.42 5.54 1.52
CA GLY A 11 -8.21 6.25 1.13
C GLY A 11 -7.21 5.36 0.42
N ALA A 12 -6.07 5.94 0.03
CA ALA A 12 -5.01 5.22 -0.68
C ALA A 12 -3.61 5.75 -0.37
N TRP A 13 -2.62 4.90 -0.60
CA TRP A 13 -1.21 5.26 -0.63
C TRP A 13 -0.65 5.09 -2.04
N PHE A 14 0.40 5.85 -2.32
CA PHE A 14 1.23 5.57 -3.48
C PHE A 14 1.87 4.19 -3.36
N GLY A 15 1.87 3.48 -4.49
CA GLY A 15 2.70 2.30 -4.67
C GLY A 15 4.19 2.64 -4.64
N THR A 16 5.00 1.58 -4.59
CA THR A 16 6.46 1.66 -4.71
C THR A 16 6.92 0.86 -5.93
N GLY A 17 8.15 1.10 -6.40
CA GLY A 17 8.73 0.38 -7.54
C GLY A 17 7.93 0.60 -8.84
N ASN A 18 7.54 -0.49 -9.50
CA ASN A 18 6.81 -0.44 -10.78
C ASN A 18 5.42 0.21 -10.66
N LYS A 19 4.84 0.20 -9.46
CA LYS A 19 3.55 0.86 -9.16
C LYS A 19 3.73 2.25 -8.54
N GLY A 20 4.96 2.76 -8.54
CA GLY A 20 5.27 4.09 -8.04
C GLY A 20 4.51 5.18 -8.77
N GLY A 21 4.02 6.15 -8.00
CA GLY A 21 3.23 7.27 -8.50
C GLY A 21 1.76 6.95 -8.82
N MET A 22 1.29 5.71 -8.58
CA MET A 22 -0.13 5.36 -8.65
C MET A 22 -0.67 5.01 -7.26
N MET A 23 -1.96 5.25 -7.04
CA MET A 23 -2.70 4.69 -5.91
C MET A 23 -2.81 3.18 -6.10
N SER A 24 -1.98 2.42 -5.39
CA SER A 24 -1.95 0.96 -5.52
C SER A 24 -2.17 0.21 -4.22
N ILE A 25 -2.29 0.93 -3.12
CA ILE A 25 -2.53 0.38 -1.79
C ILE A 25 -3.70 1.14 -1.20
N PHE A 26 -4.73 0.44 -0.75
CA PHE A 26 -6.00 1.04 -0.37
C PHE A 26 -6.31 0.84 1.11
N LEU A 27 -6.89 1.86 1.72
CA LEU A 27 -7.43 1.82 3.07
C LEU A 27 -8.90 1.46 2.99
N MET A 28 -9.25 0.29 3.52
CA MET A 28 -10.60 -0.24 3.51
C MET A 28 -11.24 -0.06 4.89
N GLY A 29 -12.53 0.25 4.91
CA GLY A 29 -13.26 0.41 6.16
C GLY A 29 -14.75 0.19 6.07
N CYS A 30 -15.37 0.22 7.24
CA CYS A 30 -16.80 0.00 7.44
C CYS A 30 -17.45 1.23 8.08
N TYR A 31 -18.76 1.35 7.91
CA TYR A 31 -19.52 2.42 8.53
C TYR A 31 -19.93 2.05 9.96
N ASN A 32 -19.71 2.97 10.91
CA ASN A 32 -20.25 2.88 12.26
C ASN A 32 -21.48 3.76 12.37
N GLU A 33 -22.66 3.14 12.41
CA GLU A 33 -23.95 3.83 12.49
C GLU A 33 -24.12 4.60 13.79
N ALA A 34 -23.70 4.02 14.92
CA ALA A 34 -23.84 4.62 16.25
C ALA A 34 -23.04 5.93 16.38
N LYS A 35 -21.82 5.96 15.82
CA LYS A 35 -20.94 7.14 15.88
C LYS A 35 -21.00 8.01 14.63
N LYS A 36 -21.75 7.59 13.60
CA LYS A 36 -21.82 8.22 12.26
C LYS A 36 -20.44 8.52 11.67
N LYS A 37 -19.50 7.58 11.85
CA LYS A 37 -18.10 7.71 11.41
C LYS A 37 -17.64 6.46 10.68
N TRP A 38 -16.67 6.64 9.79
CA TRP A 38 -16.02 5.56 9.07
C TRP A 38 -14.85 5.02 9.88
N CYS A 39 -14.82 3.71 10.10
CA CYS A 39 -13.78 3.02 10.83
C CYS A 39 -12.88 2.25 9.86
N THR A 40 -11.57 2.35 10.04
CA THR A 40 -10.60 1.59 9.24
C THR A 40 -10.59 0.12 9.69
N VAL A 41 -10.58 -0.81 8.74
CA VAL A 41 -10.53 -2.25 8.99
C VAL A 41 -9.20 -2.84 8.55
N THR A 42 -8.76 -2.52 7.33
CA THR A 42 -7.54 -3.14 6.79
C THR A 42 -6.88 -2.30 5.70
N LYS A 43 -5.59 -2.56 5.48
CA LYS A 43 -4.77 -1.99 4.41
C LYS A 43 -4.48 -3.05 3.37
N VAL A 44 -4.92 -2.84 2.13
CA VAL A 44 -4.86 -3.85 1.06
C VAL A 44 -3.86 -3.45 -0.02
N HIS A 45 -2.94 -4.35 -0.33
CA HIS A 45 -1.83 -4.12 -1.26
C HIS A 45 -2.00 -4.81 -2.63
N GLY A 46 -3.01 -5.66 -2.79
CA GLY A 46 -3.17 -6.50 -3.98
C GLY A 46 -4.59 -7.00 -4.18
N GLY A 47 -4.79 -7.73 -5.29
CA GLY A 47 -6.12 -8.16 -5.76
C GLY A 47 -6.59 -7.43 -7.02
N HIS A 48 -5.85 -6.42 -7.48
CA HIS A 48 -6.09 -5.75 -8.75
C HIS A 48 -4.93 -5.93 -9.71
N ASP A 49 -5.27 -6.23 -10.96
CA ASP A 49 -4.35 -6.21 -12.09
C ASP A 49 -3.95 -4.77 -12.43
N ASP A 50 -2.83 -4.63 -13.14
CA ASP A 50 -2.27 -3.31 -13.45
C ASP A 50 -3.22 -2.43 -14.30
N LYS A 51 -3.97 -3.05 -15.23
CA LYS A 51 -5.01 -2.34 -16.01
C LYS A 51 -6.12 -1.80 -15.11
N THR A 52 -6.52 -2.57 -14.10
CA THR A 52 -7.55 -2.16 -13.14
C THR A 52 -7.03 -1.02 -12.27
N LEU A 53 -5.78 -1.10 -11.80
CA LEU A 53 -5.17 -0.02 -11.03
C LEU A 53 -5.06 1.28 -11.81
N GLU A 54 -4.72 1.21 -13.10
CA GLU A 54 -4.67 2.38 -13.99
C GLU A 54 -6.05 3.02 -14.16
N ARG A 55 -7.09 2.21 -14.42
CA ARG A 55 -8.49 2.67 -14.47
C ARG A 55 -8.92 3.35 -13.18
N LEU A 56 -8.59 2.74 -12.03
CA LEU A 56 -8.95 3.28 -10.71
C LEU A 56 -8.30 4.64 -10.40
N GLN A 57 -7.19 5.01 -11.07
CA GLN A 57 -6.61 6.35 -10.88
C GLN A 57 -7.54 7.47 -11.34
N GLY A 58 -8.35 7.22 -12.38
CA GLY A 58 -9.30 8.20 -12.91
C GLY A 58 -10.69 8.12 -12.29
N GLU A 59 -11.11 6.93 -11.83
CA GLU A 59 -12.45 6.73 -11.27
C GLU A 59 -12.56 7.15 -9.80
N LEU A 60 -11.52 6.91 -9.00
CA LEU A 60 -11.56 7.17 -7.57
C LEU A 60 -11.31 8.65 -7.29
N LYS A 61 -12.36 9.36 -6.86
CA LYS A 61 -12.27 10.76 -6.44
C LYS A 61 -11.64 10.86 -5.06
N MET A 62 -10.32 11.07 -5.03
CA MET A 62 -9.56 11.23 -3.80
C MET A 62 -8.82 12.57 -3.73
N ILE A 63 -8.70 13.09 -2.52
CA ILE A 63 -7.98 14.31 -2.17
C ILE A 63 -6.61 13.91 -1.60
N LYS A 64 -5.53 14.48 -2.15
CA LYS A 64 -4.17 14.27 -1.63
C LYS A 64 -4.01 15.02 -0.30
N ILE A 65 -3.68 14.27 0.75
CA ILE A 65 -3.36 14.80 2.08
C ILE A 65 -1.91 14.57 2.50
N SER A 66 -1.12 13.80 1.74
CA SER A 66 0.31 13.54 1.98
C SER A 66 0.61 13.05 3.41
N LYS A 67 -0.28 12.25 3.99
CA LYS A 67 -0.23 11.72 5.37
C LYS A 67 -0.26 12.77 6.47
N ASP A 68 -0.78 13.96 6.16
CA ASP A 68 -0.91 15.05 7.10
C ASP A 68 -2.10 14.82 8.05
N PRO A 69 -1.89 14.71 9.39
CA PRO A 69 -2.96 14.52 10.35
C PRO A 69 -3.98 15.66 10.37
N GLU A 70 -3.57 16.89 10.07
CA GLU A 70 -4.47 18.06 10.13
C GLU A 70 -5.47 18.09 8.97
N LYS A 71 -5.15 17.38 7.88
CA LYS A 71 -6.00 17.28 6.68
C LYS A 71 -6.91 16.05 6.70
N VAL A 72 -6.90 15.27 7.78
CA VAL A 72 -7.78 14.11 7.92
C VAL A 72 -9.20 14.60 8.19
N PRO A 73 -10.19 14.21 7.37
CA PRO A 73 -11.55 14.67 7.55
C PRO A 73 -12.22 14.04 8.78
N GLU A 74 -13.11 14.79 9.43
CA GLU A 74 -13.73 14.41 10.71
C GLU A 74 -14.58 13.12 10.66
N TRP A 75 -15.08 12.79 9.46
CA TRP A 75 -15.85 11.58 9.20
C TRP A 75 -14.99 10.32 9.24
N LEU A 76 -13.66 10.44 9.07
CA LEU A 76 -12.71 9.31 9.08
C LEU A 76 -12.10 9.14 10.47
N LYS A 77 -12.37 8.00 11.10
CA LYS A 77 -11.68 7.60 12.33
C LYS A 77 -10.48 6.72 11.98
N CYS A 78 -9.28 7.26 12.00
CA CYS A 78 -8.03 6.52 11.78
C CYS A 78 -6.97 6.83 12.85
N THR A 79 -6.02 5.91 13.03
CA THR A 79 -4.84 6.13 13.89
C THR A 79 -3.76 6.89 13.11
N LYS A 80 -2.83 7.56 13.79
CA LYS A 80 -1.74 8.33 13.14
C LYS A 80 -0.92 7.49 12.14
N THR A 81 -0.75 6.20 12.41
CA THR A 81 -0.01 5.27 11.55
C THR A 81 -0.78 4.91 10.27
N MET A 82 -2.12 4.98 10.30
CA MET A 82 -3.01 4.62 9.18
C MET A 82 -3.47 5.82 8.37
N ILE A 83 -2.84 7.00 8.53
CA ILE A 83 -3.16 8.17 7.70
C ILE A 83 -2.64 7.91 6.26
N PRO A 84 -3.53 7.94 5.25
CA PRO A 84 -3.18 7.69 3.87
C PRO A 84 -2.53 8.90 3.16
N ASP A 85 -1.96 8.68 1.97
CA ASP A 85 -1.53 9.80 1.11
C ASP A 85 -2.74 10.52 0.50
N PHE A 86 -3.82 9.77 0.30
CA PHE A 86 -5.07 10.22 -0.29
C PHE A 86 -6.26 9.76 0.55
N VAL A 87 -7.26 10.63 0.69
CA VAL A 87 -8.54 10.30 1.33
C VAL A 87 -9.65 10.50 0.32
N ALA A 88 -10.68 9.66 0.36
CA ALA A 88 -11.88 9.85 -0.46
C ALA A 88 -12.47 11.26 -0.27
N GLU A 89 -12.92 11.89 -1.35
CA GLU A 89 -13.64 13.18 -1.23
C GLU A 89 -14.97 13.00 -0.49
N ASP A 90 -15.75 12.00 -0.91
CA ASP A 90 -16.99 11.59 -0.26
C ASP A 90 -17.01 10.06 -0.13
N PRO A 91 -16.88 9.49 1.08
CA PRO A 91 -16.83 8.05 1.28
C PRO A 91 -18.14 7.35 0.86
N LYS A 92 -19.28 8.06 0.79
CA LYS A 92 -20.56 7.48 0.36
C LYS A 92 -20.64 7.26 -1.15
N LYS A 93 -19.78 7.90 -1.94
CA LYS A 93 -19.69 7.71 -3.39
C LYS A 93 -18.57 6.75 -3.80
N MET A 94 -17.83 6.24 -2.83
CA MET A 94 -16.73 5.32 -3.08
C MET A 94 -17.24 3.91 -3.33
N PRO A 95 -16.57 3.13 -4.18
CA PRO A 95 -16.96 1.76 -4.46
C PRO A 95 -16.78 0.87 -3.23
N VAL A 96 -17.63 -0.16 -3.17
CA VAL A 96 -17.52 -1.25 -2.20
C VAL A 96 -16.70 -2.37 -2.84
N TRP A 97 -15.70 -2.88 -2.14
CA TRP A 97 -14.90 -4.01 -2.57
C TRP A 97 -15.03 -5.16 -1.58
N GLU A 98 -15.14 -6.36 -2.12
CA GLU A 98 -15.06 -7.58 -1.36
C GLU A 98 -13.59 -7.86 -1.03
N ILE A 99 -13.27 -7.85 0.25
CA ILE A 99 -11.93 -8.13 0.76
C ILE A 99 -11.95 -9.51 1.41
N SER A 100 -11.19 -10.44 0.85
CA SER A 100 -10.95 -11.75 1.45
C SER A 100 -9.61 -11.79 2.17
N GLY A 101 -9.49 -12.65 3.16
CA GLY A 101 -8.24 -12.96 3.85
C GLY A 101 -8.22 -14.38 4.40
N ALA A 102 -7.13 -14.71 5.09
CA ALA A 102 -7.01 -16.01 5.74
C ALA A 102 -7.95 -16.12 6.94
N GLU A 103 -8.01 -15.08 7.75
CA GLU A 103 -8.83 -14.99 8.97
C GLU A 103 -9.04 -13.53 9.36
N PHE A 104 -10.09 -13.26 10.12
CA PHE A 104 -10.18 -12.03 10.90
C PHE A 104 -9.23 -12.06 12.10
N SER A 105 -8.56 -10.95 12.38
CA SER A 105 -7.59 -10.83 13.47
C SER A 105 -7.82 -9.56 14.30
N GLN A 106 -7.21 -9.52 15.48
CA GLN A 106 -7.20 -8.32 16.31
C GLN A 106 -5.95 -7.47 16.02
N ALA A 107 -6.15 -6.19 15.69
CA ALA A 107 -5.11 -5.22 15.41
C ALA A 107 -5.52 -3.83 15.90
N GLU A 108 -4.85 -3.33 16.94
CA GLU A 108 -5.11 -2.02 17.56
C GLU A 108 -4.85 -0.83 16.62
N VAL A 109 -4.09 -1.04 15.54
CA VAL A 109 -3.83 -0.02 14.53
C VAL A 109 -5.10 0.38 13.78
N HIS A 110 -6.13 -0.46 13.79
CA HIS A 110 -7.41 -0.26 13.10
C HIS A 110 -8.53 0.09 14.08
N THR A 111 -9.43 0.98 13.65
CA THR A 111 -10.42 1.63 14.53
C THR A 111 -11.79 0.95 14.55
N ALA A 112 -11.98 -0.09 13.73
CA ALA A 112 -13.17 -0.93 13.68
C ALA A 112 -13.17 -1.95 14.83
N ASN A 113 -13.18 -1.44 16.07
CA ASN A 113 -13.11 -2.23 17.30
C ASN A 113 -11.89 -3.15 17.37
N GLY A 114 -10.78 -2.73 16.75
CA GLY A 114 -9.57 -3.53 16.66
C GLY A 114 -9.69 -4.75 15.75
N ILE A 115 -10.73 -4.88 14.93
CA ILE A 115 -10.86 -5.99 13.97
C ILE A 115 -10.14 -5.63 12.68
N SER A 116 -9.37 -6.58 12.16
CA SER A 116 -8.70 -6.51 10.87
C SER A 116 -8.78 -7.85 10.14
N ILE A 117 -8.25 -7.88 8.92
CA ILE A 117 -8.21 -9.06 8.05
C ILE A 117 -6.75 -9.43 7.81
N ARG A 118 -6.37 -10.67 8.09
CA ARG A 118 -5.02 -11.18 7.84
C ARG A 118 -4.86 -11.58 6.38
N PHE A 119 -3.75 -11.15 5.78
CA PHE A 119 -3.44 -11.35 4.36
C PHE A 119 -4.58 -10.87 3.42
N PRO A 120 -5.02 -9.61 3.58
CA PRO A 120 -6.18 -9.12 2.87
C PRO A 120 -5.87 -8.96 1.38
N ARG A 121 -6.83 -9.36 0.53
CA ARG A 121 -6.78 -9.22 -0.92
C ARG A 121 -8.14 -8.75 -1.42
N VAL A 122 -8.13 -7.87 -2.42
CA VAL A 122 -9.37 -7.56 -3.13
C VAL A 122 -9.77 -8.77 -3.98
N THR A 123 -10.92 -9.35 -3.69
CA THR A 123 -11.48 -10.45 -4.50
C THR A 123 -12.30 -9.88 -5.65
N LYS A 124 -13.15 -8.89 -5.36
CA LYS A 124 -14.15 -8.39 -6.31
C LYS A 124 -14.49 -6.92 -6.04
N ILE A 125 -14.68 -6.16 -7.12
CA ILE A 125 -15.31 -4.84 -7.06
C ILE A 125 -16.83 -5.04 -7.11
N ARG A 126 -17.53 -4.66 -6.04
CA ARG A 126 -18.97 -4.88 -5.85
C ARG A 126 -19.77 -3.70 -6.37
N ASN A 127 -20.01 -3.68 -7.68
CA ASN A 127 -20.87 -2.68 -8.33
C ASN A 127 -22.36 -2.84 -7.95
N ASP A 128 -22.72 -3.98 -7.37
CA ASP A 128 -24.04 -4.31 -6.86
C ASP A 128 -24.30 -3.76 -5.45
N LYS A 129 -23.27 -3.22 -4.79
CA LYS A 129 -23.35 -2.73 -3.41
C LYS A 129 -23.01 -1.27 -3.30
N ASP A 130 -23.80 -0.58 -2.48
CA ASP A 130 -23.54 0.78 -2.02
C ASP A 130 -23.00 0.78 -0.60
N TRP A 131 -22.52 1.96 -0.18
CA TRP A 131 -22.02 2.23 1.17
C TRP A 131 -22.98 1.83 2.31
N LYS A 132 -24.30 1.81 2.05
CA LYS A 132 -25.33 1.37 3.01
C LYS A 132 -25.44 -0.15 3.15
N THR A 133 -25.12 -0.87 2.08
CA THR A 133 -25.21 -2.34 1.99
C THR A 133 -23.85 -3.04 2.16
N ALA A 134 -22.79 -2.23 2.31
CA ALA A 134 -21.48 -2.68 2.73
C ALA A 134 -21.54 -3.18 4.18
N THR A 135 -20.59 -4.02 4.55
CA THR A 135 -20.51 -4.60 5.90
C THR A 135 -20.44 -3.48 6.93
N SER A 136 -21.41 -3.43 7.84
CA SER A 136 -21.42 -2.47 8.95
C SER A 136 -20.45 -2.88 10.04
N LEU A 137 -20.13 -1.97 10.98
CA LEU A 137 -19.28 -2.32 12.11
C LEU A 137 -19.86 -3.47 12.95
N THR A 138 -21.18 -3.49 13.17
CA THR A 138 -21.85 -4.54 13.95
C THR A 138 -21.81 -5.88 13.22
N GLU A 139 -22.06 -5.88 11.91
CA GLU A 139 -21.92 -7.09 11.10
C GLU A 139 -20.48 -7.61 11.09
N LEU A 140 -19.49 -6.73 10.99
CA LEU A 140 -18.09 -7.11 11.05
C LEU A 140 -17.72 -7.78 12.39
N GLN A 141 -18.30 -7.32 13.50
CA GLN A 141 -18.12 -7.97 14.81
C GLN A 141 -18.73 -9.36 14.84
N ASN A 142 -19.95 -9.52 14.30
CA ASN A 142 -20.61 -10.82 14.22
C ASN A 142 -19.80 -11.80 13.34
N LEU A 143 -19.27 -11.33 12.21
CA LEU A 143 -18.40 -12.13 11.34
C LEU A 143 -17.10 -12.55 12.06
N TYR A 144 -16.51 -11.64 12.85
CA TYR A 144 -15.32 -11.94 13.63
C TYR A 144 -15.58 -13.02 14.70
N GLU A 145 -16.71 -12.93 15.41
CA GLU A 145 -17.11 -13.91 16.42
C GLU A 145 -17.40 -15.28 15.80
N ALA A 146 -18.16 -15.33 14.71
CA ALA A 146 -18.46 -16.57 13.98
C ALA A 146 -17.20 -17.25 13.41
N SER A 147 -16.22 -16.46 12.94
CA SER A 147 -14.93 -16.99 12.46
C SER A 147 -14.11 -17.66 13.57
N LYS A 148 -14.12 -17.10 14.79
CA LYS A 148 -13.44 -17.73 15.94
C LYS A 148 -14.03 -19.07 16.31
N GLU A 149 -15.36 -19.17 16.35
CA GLU A 149 -16.06 -20.41 16.68
C GLU A 149 -15.77 -21.50 15.65
N THR A 150 -15.80 -21.15 14.36
CA THR A 150 -15.53 -22.08 13.27
C THR A 150 -14.09 -22.58 13.29
N ASN A 151 -13.11 -21.69 13.55
CA ASN A 151 -11.71 -22.09 13.67
C ASN A 151 -11.50 -23.05 14.84
N ASN A 152 -12.14 -22.82 15.99
CA ASN A 152 -12.03 -23.72 17.14
C ASN A 152 -12.56 -25.13 16.81
N LEU A 153 -13.73 -25.25 16.17
CA LEU A 153 -14.30 -26.55 15.81
C LEU A 153 -13.42 -27.34 14.84
N SER A 154 -12.77 -26.67 13.88
CA SER A 154 -11.86 -27.32 12.93
C SER A 154 -10.59 -27.90 13.58
N ILE A 155 -10.14 -27.32 14.69
CA ILE A 155 -9.02 -27.84 15.47
C ILE A 155 -9.43 -29.12 16.19
N PHE A 156 -10.62 -29.16 16.80
CA PHE A 156 -11.10 -30.33 17.53
C PHE A 156 -11.54 -31.49 16.63
N SER A 157 -12.05 -31.21 15.43
CA SER A 157 -12.40 -32.26 14.46
C SER A 157 -11.19 -33.04 13.94
N ASN A 158 -10.02 -32.40 13.89
CA ASN A 158 -8.76 -33.02 13.45
C ASN A 158 -8.02 -33.79 14.58
N LEU A 159 -8.57 -33.80 15.79
CA LEU A 159 -8.02 -34.51 16.96
C LEU A 159 -8.76 -35.82 17.30
N SER A 160 -9.71 -36.26 16.46
CA SER A 160 -10.33 -37.57 16.62
C SER A 160 -9.41 -38.67 16.06
N PRO A 161 -8.92 -39.64 16.86
CA PRO A 161 -8.19 -40.77 16.32
C PRO A 161 -9.17 -41.65 15.54
N GLU A 162 -8.83 -41.94 14.28
CA GLU A 162 -9.60 -42.87 13.47
C GLU A 162 -9.73 -44.23 14.16
N LYS A 163 -10.97 -44.63 14.44
CA LYS A 163 -11.30 -46.02 14.72
C LYS A 163 -11.31 -46.79 13.41
N ASN A 164 -10.21 -47.47 13.11
CA ASN A 164 -10.25 -48.61 12.19
C ASN A 164 -10.90 -49.80 12.91
N THR A 165 -11.98 -50.30 12.30
CA THR A 165 -12.70 -51.50 12.69
C THR A 165 -12.00 -52.74 12.15
N SER A 166 -11.67 -53.70 13.01
CA SER A 166 -11.73 -55.14 12.69
C SER A 166 -11.62 -56.00 13.96
N SER A 167 -12.75 -56.63 14.29
CA SER A 167 -12.94 -58.03 14.72
C SER A 167 -12.24 -58.65 15.95
N ASP A 168 -13.08 -59.36 16.70
CA ASP A 168 -12.88 -60.57 17.52
C ASP A 168 -12.66 -60.48 19.05
N ASN A 169 -13.75 -60.93 19.72
CA ASN A 169 -13.91 -61.76 20.91
C ASN A 169 -13.25 -61.46 22.28
N ASP A 170 -14.15 -61.59 23.27
CA ASP A 170 -14.03 -62.25 24.58
C ASP A 170 -14.05 -61.46 25.89
N LEU A 171 -14.77 -62.10 26.82
CA LEU A 171 -15.32 -61.61 28.08
C LEU A 171 -14.29 -61.33 29.20
N GLN A 172 -14.67 -60.34 30.02
CA GLN A 172 -14.55 -60.24 31.48
C GLN A 172 -13.21 -60.56 32.19
N SER A 173 -12.63 -59.54 32.83
CA SER A 173 -12.38 -59.53 34.28
C SER A 173 -12.02 -58.13 34.80
N SER A 174 -12.40 -57.86 36.05
CA SER A 174 -12.07 -56.71 36.91
C SER A 174 -11.44 -57.31 38.20
N PRO A 175 -10.87 -56.59 39.19
CA PRO A 175 -10.45 -55.17 39.29
C PRO A 175 -9.02 -54.96 39.91
N GLU A 176 -8.64 -53.69 40.09
CA GLU A 176 -7.77 -53.12 41.17
C GLU A 176 -6.22 -53.27 41.15
N LYS A 177 -5.48 -52.13 41.09
CA LYS A 177 -4.66 -51.54 42.18
C LYS A 177 -3.73 -50.38 41.75
N ARG A 178 -4.04 -49.17 42.26
CA ARG A 178 -3.18 -48.22 43.02
C ARG A 178 -1.66 -48.16 42.73
N ASN A 179 -1.14 -46.99 42.31
CA ASN A 179 -0.33 -46.10 43.19
C ASN A 179 0.23 -44.83 42.52
N LYS A 180 0.32 -43.78 43.35
CA LYS A 180 0.98 -42.47 43.18
C LYS A 180 2.44 -42.58 42.72
N ILE A 181 2.98 -41.51 42.11
CA ILE A 181 4.22 -40.81 42.56
C ILE A 181 4.33 -39.44 41.85
N LYS A 182 4.53 -38.38 42.66
CA LYS A 182 5.10 -37.08 42.27
C LYS A 182 6.63 -37.22 42.22
N ARG A 183 7.33 -36.56 41.29
CA ARG A 183 8.64 -35.93 41.58
C ARG A 183 9.11 -35.01 40.46
N THR A 184 9.84 -33.99 40.91
CA THR A 184 10.42 -32.84 40.21
C THR A 184 11.96 -33.00 40.20
N LEU A 185 12.67 -32.12 39.47
CA LEU A 185 14.15 -31.88 39.41
C LEU A 185 14.93 -32.88 38.52
N GLU A 186 16.03 -32.58 37.80
CA GLU A 186 16.94 -31.41 37.73
C GLU A 186 17.89 -31.53 36.50
N THR A 187 18.64 -30.45 36.29
CA THR A 187 19.71 -30.10 35.33
C THR A 187 20.93 -31.04 35.28
N ALA A 188 21.64 -31.10 34.13
CA ALA A 188 23.10 -31.30 34.07
C ALA A 188 23.72 -30.78 32.74
N VAL A 189 24.93 -30.22 32.86
CA VAL A 189 25.75 -29.47 31.88
C VAL A 189 27.04 -30.24 31.57
N THR A 190 27.73 -29.88 30.47
CA THR A 190 29.19 -29.92 30.12
C THR A 190 29.47 -30.61 28.76
N GLU A 191 30.38 -30.21 27.86
CA GLU A 191 31.28 -29.05 27.61
C GLU A 191 31.97 -29.28 26.22
N SER A 192 32.34 -28.22 25.47
CA SER A 192 33.67 -28.02 24.81
C SER A 192 33.71 -26.97 23.66
N SER A 193 34.27 -25.79 24.01
CA SER A 193 35.35 -24.99 23.35
C SER A 193 35.29 -24.36 21.93
N PRO A 194 36.06 -23.26 21.70
CA PRO A 194 35.68 -22.11 20.85
C PRO A 194 36.64 -21.77 19.69
N LEU A 195 36.18 -20.98 18.71
CA LEU A 195 37.04 -20.26 17.77
C LEU A 195 36.62 -18.78 17.62
N LYS A 196 37.59 -17.89 17.83
CA LYS A 196 37.56 -16.42 17.70
C LYS A 196 37.91 -15.99 16.27
N MET A 197 37.34 -14.86 15.81
CA MET A 197 37.88 -13.81 14.91
C MET A 197 36.69 -13.08 14.25
N ASN A 198 36.64 -11.77 14.00
CA ASN A 198 37.45 -10.61 14.35
C ASN A 198 36.55 -9.39 14.19
N THR A 199 36.78 -8.37 15.01
CA THR A 199 36.06 -7.10 15.02
C THR A 199 36.59 -6.20 13.91
N GLU A 200 35.77 -5.83 12.92
CA GLU A 200 35.96 -4.60 12.16
C GLU A 200 34.62 -3.86 12.02
N ILE A 201 34.67 -2.59 12.42
CA ILE A 201 33.54 -1.66 12.51
C ILE A 201 33.27 -1.07 11.11
N PRO A 202 32.03 -1.05 10.60
CA PRO A 202 31.62 -0.06 9.62
C PRO A 202 30.79 1.04 10.28
N VAL A 203 31.38 2.22 10.20
CA VAL A 203 30.89 3.58 10.49
C VAL A 203 29.37 3.75 10.39
N LYS A 204 28.81 4.37 11.43
CA LYS A 204 27.44 4.86 11.58
C LYS A 204 26.94 5.56 10.31
N ARG A 205 26.09 4.89 9.54
CA ARG A 205 25.17 5.56 8.61
C ARG A 205 24.08 6.20 9.47
N ALA A 206 24.12 7.53 9.59
CA ALA A 206 23.17 8.30 10.37
C ALA A 206 21.73 7.85 10.08
N LYS A 207 21.00 7.44 11.12
CA LYS A 207 19.56 7.21 11.09
C LYS A 207 18.88 8.55 10.82
N LEU A 208 18.70 8.89 9.55
CA LEU A 208 17.67 9.84 9.14
C LEU A 208 16.33 9.28 9.66
N SER A 209 15.69 10.03 10.54
CA SER A 209 14.39 9.76 11.15
C SER A 209 13.45 9.05 10.18
N ASP A 210 12.93 7.89 10.61
CA ASP A 210 12.07 6.98 9.84
C ASP A 210 10.77 7.64 9.30
N GLU A 211 10.48 8.84 9.79
CA GLU A 211 9.34 9.69 9.41
C GLU A 211 9.50 10.33 8.03
N ARG A 212 10.73 10.65 7.60
CA ARG A 212 11.00 11.22 6.26
C ARG A 212 10.97 10.17 5.14
N ARG A 213 11.05 8.87 5.47
CA ARG A 213 11.11 7.78 4.48
C ARG A 213 9.74 7.31 3.99
N ARG A 214 8.64 7.83 4.55
CA ARG A 214 7.29 7.33 4.24
C ARG A 214 6.40 8.33 3.51
N ARG A 215 6.80 9.60 3.32
CA ARG A 215 6.05 10.57 2.52
C ARG A 215 6.84 10.79 1.23
N LEU A 216 6.20 10.66 0.06
CA LEU A 216 6.82 11.17 -1.17
C LEU A 216 6.90 12.69 -1.00
N PRO A 217 8.09 13.30 -1.05
CA PRO A 217 8.22 14.74 -0.88
C PRO A 217 7.57 15.47 -2.06
N ASP A 218 6.94 16.62 -1.79
CA ASP A 218 6.40 17.50 -2.83
C ASP A 218 7.53 18.33 -3.49
N LEU A 219 8.45 17.62 -4.14
CA LEU A 219 9.71 18.11 -4.69
C LEU A 219 9.57 19.11 -5.84
N PHE A 220 8.50 18.99 -6.61
CA PHE A 220 8.29 19.78 -7.83
C PHE A 220 7.07 20.70 -7.70
N THR A 221 6.72 21.09 -6.47
CA THR A 221 5.62 22.05 -6.21
C THR A 221 5.86 23.35 -6.96
N GLY A 222 4.87 23.80 -7.73
CA GLY A 222 4.96 25.03 -8.53
C GLY A 222 5.72 24.86 -9.86
N ILE A 223 6.22 23.67 -10.16
CA ILE A 223 6.90 23.38 -11.42
C ILE A 223 5.87 22.89 -12.44
N ARG A 224 5.85 23.59 -13.59
CA ARG A 224 4.96 23.31 -14.71
C ARG A 224 5.79 22.86 -15.90
N VAL A 225 5.61 21.61 -16.31
CA VAL A 225 6.40 20.96 -17.35
C VAL A 225 5.54 20.68 -18.56
N VAL A 226 6.01 21.11 -19.74
CA VAL A 226 5.55 20.57 -21.02
C VAL A 226 6.31 19.28 -21.28
N VAL A 227 5.59 18.17 -21.37
CA VAL A 227 6.15 16.84 -21.61
C VAL A 227 5.94 16.48 -23.08
N PRO A 228 7.01 16.27 -23.88
CA PRO A 228 6.86 15.82 -25.27
C PRO A 228 6.18 14.45 -25.35
N ASP A 229 5.41 14.21 -26.41
CA ASP A 229 4.68 12.94 -26.64
C ASP A 229 5.58 11.69 -26.72
N SER A 230 6.88 11.89 -26.93
CA SER A 230 7.89 10.83 -26.90
C SER A 230 8.16 10.29 -25.47
N ILE A 231 7.99 11.13 -24.44
CA ILE A 231 8.25 10.80 -23.02
C ILE A 231 6.94 10.63 -22.24
N SER A 232 5.79 10.99 -22.85
CA SER A 232 4.48 11.06 -22.21
C SER A 232 3.90 9.74 -21.73
N LYS A 233 4.48 8.59 -22.09
CA LYS A 233 3.93 7.27 -21.73
C LYS A 233 4.29 6.88 -20.29
N ASN A 234 3.48 7.43 -19.40
CA ASN A 234 3.06 6.97 -18.08
C ASN A 234 4.07 7.06 -16.93
N THR A 235 5.33 6.62 -17.04
CA THR A 235 6.19 6.54 -15.83
C THR A 235 6.69 7.92 -15.35
N PHE A 236 7.16 8.77 -16.27
CA PHE A 236 7.59 10.14 -15.91
C PHE A 236 6.44 10.93 -15.29
N LEU A 237 5.29 10.95 -15.97
CA LEU A 237 4.12 11.73 -15.57
C LEU A 237 3.59 11.31 -14.20
N ARG A 238 3.47 9.99 -13.96
CA ARG A 238 3.04 9.42 -12.67
C ARG A 238 3.92 9.89 -11.53
N TYR A 239 5.24 9.78 -11.69
CA TYR A 239 6.18 10.22 -10.66
C TYR A 239 6.18 11.75 -10.54
N PHE A 240 6.06 12.50 -11.62
CA PHE A 240 6.08 13.96 -11.57
C PHE A 240 4.90 14.50 -10.76
N ILE A 241 3.69 13.99 -11.01
CA ILE A 241 2.49 14.32 -10.24
C ILE A 241 2.64 13.85 -8.77
N ALA A 242 3.17 12.66 -8.53
CA ALA A 242 3.31 12.12 -7.19
C ALA A 242 4.19 13.00 -6.29
N TYR A 243 5.24 13.60 -6.87
CA TYR A 243 6.16 14.54 -6.22
C TYR A 243 5.71 16.01 -6.35
N GLY A 244 4.44 16.28 -6.67
CA GLY A 244 3.82 17.62 -6.60
C GLY A 244 3.93 18.48 -7.86
N GLY A 245 4.42 17.92 -8.98
CA GLY A 245 4.52 18.61 -10.25
C GLY A 245 3.19 18.75 -10.99
N THR A 246 3.05 19.80 -11.81
CA THR A 246 1.86 20.05 -12.64
C THR A 246 2.18 19.89 -14.14
N PRO A 247 1.71 18.82 -14.81
CA PRO A 247 1.97 18.66 -16.24
C PRO A 247 1.08 19.57 -17.09
N LEU A 248 1.62 20.04 -18.23
CA LEU A 248 0.90 20.84 -19.23
C LEU A 248 0.73 20.02 -20.51
N ASN A 249 -0.51 19.77 -20.92
CA ASN A 249 -0.83 18.91 -22.07
C ASN A 249 -0.80 19.64 -23.42
N SER A 250 -1.19 20.92 -23.50
CA SER A 250 -0.91 21.85 -24.62
C SER A 250 -1.70 23.16 -24.46
N SER A 251 -0.98 24.28 -24.62
CA SER A 251 -1.36 25.64 -25.07
C SER A 251 -2.41 26.53 -24.37
N ASN A 252 -3.20 26.12 -23.38
CA ASN A 252 -4.04 27.04 -22.57
C ASN A 252 -4.00 26.53 -21.12
N GLU A 253 -3.44 27.17 -20.08
CA GLU A 253 -3.48 28.59 -19.67
C GLU A 253 -2.28 29.04 -18.78
N LEU A 254 -1.14 28.33 -18.76
CA LEU A 254 -0.02 28.72 -17.87
C LEU A 254 1.34 28.61 -18.57
N ALA A 255 2.17 29.65 -18.43
CA ALA A 255 3.54 29.64 -18.96
C ALA A 255 4.36 28.51 -18.31
N PRO A 256 5.01 27.63 -19.10
CA PRO A 256 5.82 26.55 -18.57
C PRO A 256 7.02 27.12 -17.81
N THR A 257 7.33 26.56 -16.64
CA THR A 257 8.57 26.90 -15.94
C THR A 257 9.73 26.08 -16.47
N HIS A 258 9.46 24.84 -16.92
CA HIS A 258 10.47 23.93 -17.46
C HIS A 258 9.95 23.23 -18.72
N VAL A 259 10.87 22.92 -19.63
CA VAL A 259 10.61 22.12 -20.84
C VAL A 259 11.54 20.93 -20.84
N ILE A 260 10.99 19.71 -20.99
CA ILE A 260 11.80 18.50 -21.05
C ILE A 260 12.33 18.32 -22.48
N VAL A 261 13.65 18.36 -22.65
CA VAL A 261 14.33 18.20 -23.94
C VAL A 261 15.03 16.85 -24.02
N GLN A 262 14.98 16.19 -25.17
CA GLN A 262 15.73 14.95 -25.40
C GLN A 262 17.21 15.30 -25.62
N LYS A 263 18.11 14.71 -24.81
CA LYS A 263 19.55 14.90 -24.96
C LYS A 263 19.97 14.37 -26.33
N LYS A 264 20.50 15.23 -27.20
CA LYS A 264 21.15 14.78 -28.44
C LYS A 264 22.43 14.04 -28.04
N GLU A 265 22.44 12.72 -28.19
CA GLU A 265 23.67 11.95 -28.13
C GLU A 265 24.63 12.50 -29.18
N HIS A 266 25.84 12.91 -28.76
CA HIS A 266 26.90 13.29 -29.67
C HIS A 266 27.45 12.03 -30.35
N ASN A 267 26.71 11.47 -31.31
CA ASN A 267 27.30 10.59 -32.30
C ASN A 267 28.00 11.45 -33.34
N ARG A 268 29.33 11.34 -33.35
CA ARG A 268 30.24 12.00 -34.27
C ARG A 268 30.10 11.32 -35.64
N SER A 269 29.21 11.82 -36.51
CA SER A 269 29.31 11.67 -37.98
C SER A 269 28.27 12.54 -38.71
N SER A 270 28.77 13.62 -39.31
CA SER A 270 28.43 14.21 -40.63
C SER A 270 26.96 14.31 -41.12
N GLU A 271 26.49 15.56 -41.21
CA GLU A 271 25.67 16.22 -42.29
C GLU A 271 24.38 15.54 -42.80
N LYS A 272 23.17 16.17 -42.79
CA LYS A 272 22.73 17.45 -43.40
C LYS A 272 21.38 17.95 -42.82
N PRO A 273 20.98 19.22 -43.02
CA PRO A 273 19.80 19.80 -42.38
C PRO A 273 18.53 19.69 -43.24
N MET A 274 17.44 19.12 -42.69
CA MET A 274 16.08 19.27 -43.24
C MET A 274 15.24 20.20 -42.37
N LYS A 275 14.62 21.16 -43.06
CA LYS A 275 13.89 22.30 -42.55
C LYS A 275 12.47 21.87 -42.14
N GLU A 276 12.22 21.64 -40.85
CA GLU A 276 10.82 21.60 -40.37
C GLU A 276 10.65 21.97 -38.87
N GLU A 277 11.70 21.96 -38.05
CA GLU A 277 11.62 22.28 -36.60
C GLU A 277 11.58 23.79 -36.23
N LYS A 278 11.31 24.70 -37.18
CA LYS A 278 11.34 26.15 -36.89
C LYS A 278 10.03 26.74 -36.36
N LYS A 279 8.95 25.96 -36.22
CA LYS A 279 7.67 26.48 -35.71
C LYS A 279 7.48 26.38 -34.19
N GLU A 280 8.16 25.48 -33.49
CA GLU A 280 7.96 25.30 -32.04
C GLU A 280 8.89 26.14 -31.15
N LYS A 281 10.05 26.55 -31.67
CA LYS A 281 11.07 27.29 -30.88
C LYS A 281 10.72 28.73 -30.52
N LYS A 282 9.55 29.25 -30.90
CA LYS A 282 9.22 30.69 -30.75
C LYS A 282 8.27 31.03 -29.60
N LYS A 283 7.87 30.09 -28.75
CA LYS A 283 6.81 30.34 -27.73
C LYS A 283 7.19 30.25 -26.25
N SER A 284 8.45 30.07 -25.87
CA SER A 284 8.83 30.07 -24.44
C SER A 284 10.18 30.76 -24.17
N LEU A 285 10.20 32.09 -24.22
CA LEU A 285 11.42 32.89 -23.97
C LEU A 285 11.93 32.79 -22.51
N ASN A 286 11.16 32.25 -21.56
CA ASN A 286 11.50 32.22 -20.13
C ASN A 286 11.44 30.82 -19.48
N ALA A 287 11.32 29.73 -20.25
CA ALA A 287 11.22 28.38 -19.69
C ALA A 287 12.58 27.68 -19.67
N THR A 288 12.95 27.07 -18.54
CA THR A 288 14.22 26.36 -18.38
C THR A 288 14.17 25.03 -19.13
N ALA A 289 15.02 24.86 -20.14
CA ALA A 289 15.18 23.57 -20.81
C ALA A 289 15.99 22.62 -19.94
N VAL A 290 15.47 21.42 -19.67
CA VAL A 290 16.16 20.37 -18.90
C VAL A 290 15.90 19.00 -19.52
N CYS A 291 16.86 18.09 -19.46
CA CYS A 291 16.63 16.70 -19.84
C CYS A 291 15.92 15.91 -18.74
N ALA A 292 15.28 14.79 -19.09
CA ALA A 292 14.55 13.94 -18.14
C ALA A 292 15.42 13.40 -16.98
N GLN A 293 16.75 13.39 -17.16
CA GLN A 293 17.68 12.95 -16.12
C GLN A 293 17.64 13.85 -14.87
N TRP A 294 17.42 15.16 -15.04
CA TRP A 294 17.31 16.11 -13.93
C TRP A 294 16.20 15.71 -12.95
N PHE A 295 15.06 15.31 -13.50
CA PHE A 295 13.90 14.88 -12.74
C PHE A 295 14.20 13.60 -11.95
N TRP A 296 14.75 12.58 -12.60
CA TRP A 296 15.07 11.31 -11.95
C TRP A 296 16.18 11.44 -10.90
N ASP A 297 17.19 12.26 -11.16
CA ASP A 297 18.27 12.52 -10.21
C ASP A 297 17.77 13.33 -9.00
N SER A 298 16.87 14.30 -9.22
CA SER A 298 16.23 15.05 -8.13
C SER A 298 15.40 14.12 -7.23
N ILE A 299 14.63 13.20 -7.81
CA ILE A 299 13.92 12.15 -7.06
C ILE A 299 14.90 11.26 -6.29
N ARG A 300 15.98 10.79 -6.93
CA ARG A 300 16.96 9.89 -6.31
C ARG A 300 17.69 10.56 -5.14
N LYS A 301 17.94 11.87 -5.23
CA LYS A 301 18.58 12.67 -4.19
C LYS A 301 17.60 13.20 -3.13
N GLY A 302 16.29 13.14 -3.40
CA GLY A 302 15.25 13.66 -2.52
C GLY A 302 15.27 15.19 -2.36
N THR A 303 15.93 15.90 -3.27
CA THR A 303 16.03 17.37 -3.31
C THR A 303 16.01 17.85 -4.76
N GLN A 304 15.42 19.02 -5.02
CA GLN A 304 15.41 19.62 -6.35
C GLN A 304 16.85 20.02 -6.69
N LEU A 305 17.40 19.46 -7.77
CA LEU A 305 18.76 19.75 -8.20
C LEU A 305 18.82 21.03 -9.04
N PRO A 306 19.99 21.70 -9.08
CA PRO A 306 20.23 22.79 -10.03
C PRO A 306 20.11 22.32 -11.49
N THR A 307 19.65 23.19 -12.38
CA THR A 307 19.31 22.83 -13.76
C THR A 307 20.48 22.95 -14.74
N GLU A 308 21.59 23.59 -14.36
CA GLU A 308 22.71 23.95 -15.24
C GLU A 308 23.41 22.72 -15.86
N ASN A 309 23.48 21.62 -15.12
CA ASN A 309 24.12 20.38 -15.57
C ASN A 309 23.22 19.50 -16.46
N TYR A 310 21.99 19.95 -16.73
CA TYR A 310 20.96 19.13 -17.36
C TYR A 310 20.33 19.79 -18.60
N GLN A 311 20.88 20.91 -19.08
CA GLN A 311 20.42 21.62 -20.28
C GLN A 311 20.89 20.93 -21.58
#